data_AF-A0A7X5VNM3-F1
#
_entry.id   AF-A0A7X5VNM3-F1
#
_cell.length_a   1.000
_cell.length_b   1.000
_cell.length_c   1.000
_cell.angle_alpha   90.00
_cell.angle_beta   90.00
_cell.angle_gamma   90.00
#
_symmetry.space_group_name_H-M   'P 1'
#
loop_
_entity.id
_entity.type
_entity.pdbx_description
1 polymer ?
#
loop_
_entity_poly.entity_id
_entity_poly.type
_entity_poly.pdbx_seq_one_letter_code
_entity_poly.pdbx_strand_id
1 'polypeptide(L)'
;MRQLNREYRSVDSATDVLSFPGDSRPDPDGSLYLGDVVISVPTAARAAGLHGHTLACELQTLALHGYLHLLGYDHETDDGSMLRLQRRLQRELIDAEAEG
;
A
#
# COMPACT_ATOMS: atom_id res chain seq x y z
N MET A 1 2.59 8.06 11.84
CA MET A 1 1.71 6.89 11.59
C MET A 1 0.67 6.62 12.66
N ARG A 2 1.00 6.33 13.92
CA ARG A 2 -0.03 6.09 14.97
C ARG A 2 -1.03 7.25 15.12
N GLN A 3 -0.56 8.50 15.06
CA GLN A 3 -1.44 9.68 15.08
C GLN A 3 -2.41 9.69 13.89
N LEU A 4 -1.91 9.54 12.66
CA LEU A 4 -2.74 9.48 11.46
C LEU A 4 -3.73 8.30 11.48
N ASN A 5 -3.29 7.13 11.94
CA ASN A 5 -4.17 5.96 12.04
C ASN A 5 -5.31 6.19 13.05
N ARG A 6 -5.00 6.85 14.16
CA ARG A 6 -6.01 7.27 15.13
C ARG A 6 -6.94 8.33 14.55
N GLU A 7 -6.40 9.34 13.88
CA GLU A 7 -7.16 10.49 13.39
C GLU A 7 -8.13 10.10 12.26
N TYR A 8 -7.69 9.24 11.33
CA TYR A 8 -8.47 8.92 10.13
C TYR A 8 -9.15 7.55 10.16
N ARG A 9 -8.62 6.56 10.89
CA ARG A 9 -9.24 5.23 11.03
C ARG A 9 -9.80 4.99 12.44
N SER A 10 -9.66 5.91 13.38
CA SER A 10 -9.98 5.68 14.81
C SER A 10 -9.23 4.49 15.43
N VAL A 11 -8.12 4.07 14.81
CA VAL A 11 -7.30 2.94 15.28
C VAL A 11 -6.03 3.46 15.92
N ASP A 12 -5.91 3.26 17.23
CA ASP A 12 -4.75 3.72 18.01
C ASP A 12 -3.55 2.75 17.97
N SER A 13 -3.16 2.33 16.77
CA SER A 13 -2.01 1.45 16.56
C SER A 13 -1.09 2.02 15.48
N ALA A 14 0.20 1.67 15.54
CA ALA A 14 1.10 1.94 14.44
C ALA A 14 0.80 0.95 13.30
N THR A 15 0.70 1.48 12.09
CA THR A 15 0.69 0.70 10.84
C THR A 15 1.86 1.16 9.97
N ASP A 16 2.24 0.29 9.06
CA ASP A 16 3.24 0.44 8.01
C ASP A 16 2.74 1.32 6.86
N VAL A 17 1.46 1.22 6.48
CA VAL A 17 0.86 1.98 5.37
C VAL A 17 -0.56 2.45 5.67
N LEU A 18 -0.91 3.65 5.21
CA LEU A 18 -2.30 4.14 5.11
C LEU A 18 -2.58 4.60 3.69
N SER A 19 -3.82 4.36 3.23
CA SER A 19 -4.31 4.82 1.93
C SER A 19 -5.53 5.70 2.13
N PHE A 20 -5.54 6.86 1.49
CA PHE A 20 -6.60 7.86 1.57
C PHE A 20 -7.18 8.04 0.17
N PRO A 21 -8.34 7.44 -0.13
CA PRO A 21 -8.94 7.56 -1.46
C PRO A 21 -9.28 9.02 -1.77
N GLY A 22 -8.93 9.44 -2.99
CA GLY A 22 -9.28 10.75 -3.54
C GLY A 22 -10.74 10.80 -4.01
N ASP A 23 -11.16 11.98 -4.48
CA ASP A 23 -12.47 12.12 -5.10
C ASP A 23 -12.49 11.37 -6.44
N SER A 24 -13.53 10.56 -6.67
CA SER A 24 -13.69 9.81 -7.93
C SER A 24 -14.09 10.69 -9.13
N ARG A 25 -13.91 12.01 -9.03
CA ARG A 25 -14.22 12.98 -10.08
C ARG A 25 -12.95 13.27 -10.88
N PRO A 26 -12.95 13.02 -12.20
CA PRO A 26 -11.83 13.43 -13.03
C PRO A 26 -11.74 14.96 -13.07
N ASP A 27 -10.51 15.45 -13.12
CA ASP A 27 -10.19 16.85 -13.33
C ASP A 27 -10.60 17.31 -14.74
N PRO A 28 -10.67 18.62 -15.02
CA PRO A 28 -11.09 19.15 -16.32
C PRO A 28 -10.24 18.66 -17.51
N ASP A 29 -9.01 18.22 -17.25
CA ASP A 29 -8.10 17.65 -18.26
C ASP A 29 -8.27 16.13 -18.45
N GLY A 30 -9.19 15.51 -17.72
CA GLY A 30 -9.48 14.08 -17.75
C GLY A 30 -8.55 13.23 -16.88
N SER A 31 -7.61 13.84 -16.15
CA SER A 31 -6.82 13.12 -15.14
C SER A 31 -7.68 12.75 -13.93
N LEU A 32 -7.33 11.66 -13.23
CA LEU A 32 -8.05 11.20 -12.06
C LEU A 32 -7.08 11.12 -10.88
N TYR A 33 -7.41 11.85 -9.81
CA TYR A 33 -6.71 11.75 -8.55
C TYR A 33 -7.22 10.56 -7.74
N LEU A 34 -6.41 9.49 -7.69
CA LEU A 34 -6.78 8.27 -6.95
C LEU A 34 -6.70 8.44 -5.44
N GLY A 35 -5.88 9.36 -4.95
CA GLY A 35 -5.66 9.58 -3.52
C GLY A 35 -4.20 9.51 -3.09
N ASP A 36 -3.98 9.45 -1.79
CA ASP A 36 -2.67 9.44 -1.14
C ASP A 36 -2.33 8.07 -0.54
N VAL A 37 -1.06 7.65 -0.67
CA VAL A 37 -0.49 6.53 0.09
C VAL A 37 0.60 7.06 1.00
N VAL A 38 0.48 6.82 2.29
CA VAL A 38 1.44 7.26 3.31
C VAL A 38 2.11 6.06 3.94
N ILE A 39 3.43 5.95 3.76
CA ILE A 39 4.24 4.84 4.27
C ILE A 39 5.20 5.33 5.35
N SER A 40 5.23 4.64 6.49
CA SER A 40 6.20 4.93 7.56
C SER A 40 7.52 4.22 7.28
N VAL A 41 8.49 4.92 6.71
CA VAL A 41 9.84 4.37 6.39
C VAL A 41 10.50 3.67 7.58
N PRO A 42 10.50 4.22 8.82
CA PRO A 42 11.07 3.50 9.97
C PRO A 42 10.34 2.21 10.32
N THR A 43 9.03 2.14 10.08
CA THR A 43 8.24 0.91 10.30
C THR A 43 8.52 -0.11 9.19
N ALA A 44 8.53 0.33 7.94
CA ALA A 44 8.89 -0.50 6.78
C ALA A 44 10.30 -1.09 6.95
N ALA A 45 11.28 -0.31 7.41
CA ALA A 45 12.63 -0.82 7.66
C ALA A 45 12.68 -1.94 8.71
N ARG A 46 11.85 -1.85 9.77
CA ARG A 46 11.71 -2.93 10.75
C ARG A 46 11.03 -4.15 10.15
N ALA A 47 9.95 -3.95 9.39
CA ALA A 47 9.22 -5.03 8.71
C ALA A 47 10.11 -5.76 7.71
N ALA A 48 10.84 -5.04 6.86
CA ALA A 48 11.82 -5.59 5.93
C ALA A 48 12.84 -6.50 6.63
N GLY A 49 13.39 -6.06 7.76
CA GLY A 49 14.32 -6.87 8.57
C GLY A 49 13.68 -8.13 9.17
N LEU A 50 12.40 -8.07 9.55
CA LEU A 50 11.65 -9.24 10.05
C LEU A 50 11.28 -10.22 8.93
N HIS A 51 10.94 -9.71 7.75
CA HIS A 51 10.58 -10.49 6.56
C HIS A 51 11.82 -11.02 5.81
N GLY A 52 13.01 -10.53 6.14
CA GLY A 52 14.27 -10.96 5.52
C GLY A 52 14.54 -10.37 4.15
N HIS A 53 13.86 -9.27 3.77
CA HIS A 53 13.99 -8.63 2.46
C HIS A 53 14.55 -7.20 2.59
N THR A 54 14.87 -6.57 1.46
CA THR A 54 15.41 -5.20 1.45
C THR A 54 14.32 -4.17 1.79
N LEU A 55 14.73 -3.00 2.30
CA LEU A 55 13.81 -1.87 2.50
C LEU A 55 13.13 -1.47 1.18
N ALA A 56 13.84 -1.52 0.06
CA ALA A 56 13.27 -1.19 -1.25
C ALA A 56 12.11 -2.14 -1.62
N CYS A 57 12.31 -3.45 -1.45
CA CYS A 57 11.28 -4.46 -1.68
C CYS A 57 10.04 -4.24 -0.78
N GLU A 58 10.26 -3.94 0.50
CA GLU A 58 9.17 -3.65 1.43
C GLU A 58 8.40 -2.38 1.02
N LEU A 59 9.10 -1.30 0.65
CA LEU A 59 8.47 -0.07 0.20
C LEU A 59 7.66 -0.27 -1.09
N GLN A 60 8.18 -1.03 -2.06
CA GLN A 60 7.46 -1.38 -3.29
C GLN A 60 6.21 -2.21 -2.98
N THR A 61 6.30 -3.15 -2.05
CA THR A 61 5.18 -3.98 -1.61
C THR A 61 4.09 -3.15 -0.94
N LEU A 62 4.47 -2.25 -0.01
CA LEU A 62 3.53 -1.35 0.67
C LEU A 62 2.91 -0.34 -0.29
N ALA A 63 3.68 0.17 -1.27
CA ALA A 63 3.16 1.07 -2.30
C ALA A 63 2.14 0.37 -3.21
N LEU A 64 2.44 -0.85 -3.67
CA LEU A 64 1.51 -1.68 -4.44
C LEU A 64 0.23 -1.96 -3.63
N HIS A 65 0.37 -2.33 -2.36
CA HIS A 65 -0.76 -2.59 -1.48
C HIS A 65 -1.65 -1.35 -1.33
N GLY A 66 -1.05 -0.19 -1.05
CA GLY A 66 -1.79 1.07 -0.93
C GLY A 66 -2.48 1.48 -2.24
N TYR A 67 -1.80 1.30 -3.38
CA TYR A 67 -2.37 1.57 -4.68
C TYR A 67 -3.61 0.70 -4.97
N LEU A 68 -3.58 -0.59 -4.63
CA LEU A 68 -4.74 -1.47 -4.78
C LEU A 68 -5.93 -0.99 -3.92
N HIS A 69 -5.67 -0.48 -2.72
CA HIS A 69 -6.71 0.14 -1.91
C HIS A 69 -7.28 1.41 -2.56
N LEU A 70 -6.45 2.25 -3.18
CA LEU A 70 -6.94 3.42 -3.92
C LEU A 70 -7.78 3.04 -5.15
N LEU A 71 -7.58 1.86 -5.73
CA LEU A 71 -8.43 1.31 -6.81
C LEU A 71 -9.74 0.69 -6.29
N GLY A 72 -9.98 0.69 -4.98
CA GLY A 72 -11.20 0.16 -4.38
C GLY A 72 -11.16 -1.32 -4.02
N TYR A 73 -10.00 -1.97 -4.09
CA TYR A 73 -9.82 -3.30 -3.51
C TYR A 73 -9.73 -3.20 -1.98
N ASP A 74 -10.30 -4.17 -1.28
CA ASP A 74 -10.25 -4.20 0.19
C ASP A 74 -10.10 -5.64 0.70
N HIS A 75 -8.91 -5.97 1.19
CA HIS A 75 -8.61 -7.31 1.70
C HIS A 75 -9.30 -7.64 3.03
N GLU A 76 -9.89 -6.67 3.74
CA GLU A 76 -10.66 -6.92 4.96
C GLU A 76 -12.10 -7.41 4.63
N THR A 77 -12.63 -7.04 3.47
CA THR A 77 -14.03 -7.31 3.09
C THR A 77 -14.20 -8.13 1.81
N ASP A 78 -13.15 -8.23 0.99
CA ASP A 78 -13.18 -9.03 -0.23
C ASP A 78 -12.95 -10.53 0.01
N ASP A 79 -13.16 -11.34 -1.03
CA ASP A 79 -12.98 -12.80 -0.99
C ASP A 79 -11.49 -13.23 -1.09
N GLY A 80 -10.56 -12.35 -0.69
CA GLY A 80 -9.13 -12.47 -0.90
C GLY A 80 -8.67 -12.08 -2.32
N SER A 81 -9.53 -11.40 -3.09
CA SER A 81 -9.25 -10.99 -4.47
C SER A 81 -8.01 -10.09 -4.56
N MET A 82 -7.92 -9.11 -3.66
CA MET A 82 -6.83 -8.15 -3.54
C MET A 82 -5.52 -8.87 -3.27
N LEU A 83 -5.51 -9.77 -2.29
CA LEU A 83 -4.30 -10.50 -1.91
C LEU A 83 -3.80 -11.42 -3.03
N ARG A 84 -4.72 -12.03 -3.79
CA ARG A 84 -4.35 -12.83 -4.98
C ARG A 84 -3.73 -11.95 -6.05
N LEU A 85 -4.32 -10.78 -6.33
CA LEU A 85 -3.81 -9.84 -7.31
C LEU A 85 -2.45 -9.26 -6.89
N GLN A 86 -2.32 -8.82 -5.65
CA GLN A 86 -1.07 -8.30 -5.08
C GLN A 86 0.07 -9.31 -5.22
N ARG A 87 -0.14 -10.57 -4.80
CA ARG A 87 0.88 -11.62 -4.93
C ARG A 87 1.30 -11.86 -6.37
N ARG A 88 0.37 -11.76 -7.33
CA ARG A 88 0.69 -11.91 -8.75
C ARG A 88 1.56 -10.74 -9.23
N LEU A 89 1.15 -9.51 -8.96
CA LEU A 89 1.87 -8.31 -9.38
C LEU A 89 3.24 -8.17 -8.70
N GLN A 90 3.36 -8.55 -7.43
CA GLN A 90 4.63 -8.56 -6.72
C GLN A 90 5.65 -9.49 -7.37
N ARG A 91 5.24 -10.69 -7.78
CA ARG A 91 6.13 -11.59 -8.54
C ARG A 91 6.51 -11.03 -9.90
N GLU A 92 5.58 -10.41 -10.60
CA GLU A 92 5.78 -9.88 -11.95
C GLU A 92 6.66 -8.60 -11.97
N LEU A 93 6.58 -7.76 -10.94
CA LEU A 93 7.14 -6.40 -10.96
C LEU A 93 8.24 -6.15 -9.91
N ILE A 94 8.24 -6.87 -8.80
CA ILE A 94 9.15 -6.61 -7.67
C ILE A 94 10.21 -7.70 -7.59
N ASP A 95 9.78 -8.97 -7.55
CA ASP A 95 10.72 -10.08 -7.40
C ASP A 95 11.58 -10.25 -8.66
N ALA A 96 11.03 -9.95 -9.85
CA ALA A 96 11.76 -9.94 -11.11
C ALA A 96 12.90 -8.90 -11.16
N GLU A 97 12.82 -7.81 -10.40
CA GLU A 97 13.87 -6.79 -10.31
C GLU A 97 15.00 -7.20 -9.34
N ALA A 98 14.75 -8.15 -8.43
CA ALA A 98 15.73 -8.61 -7.44
C ALA A 98 16.67 -9.70 -7.98
N GLU A 99 16.33 -10.32 -9.12
CA GLU A 99 17.11 -11.39 -9.77
C GLU A 99 17.98 -10.89 -10.95
N GLY A 100 17.97 -9.58 -11.25
CA GLY A 100 18.74 -8.95 -12.33
C GLY A 100 19.91 -8.10 -11.84
#